data_AF-A0A2E1ZC89-F1
#
_entry.id   AF-A0A2E1ZC89-F1
#
_cell.length_a   1.000
_cell.length_b   1.000
_cell.length_c   1.000
_cell.angle_alpha   90.00
_cell.angle_beta   90.00
_cell.angle_gamma   90.00
#
_symmetry.space_group_name_H-M   'P 1'
#
loop_
_entity.id
_entity.type
_entity.pdbx_description
1 polymer ?
#
loop_
_entity_poly.entity_id
_entity_poly.type
_entity_poly.pdbx_seq_one_letter_code
_entity_poly.pdbx_strand_id
1 'polypeptide(L)'
;MTGKLEYAFTVRTIELEKGLADSAESEITLKLGSELAQLAETLSNGLEDMHGGNWKVVSHDTLKLDDKLVISVLVSRPISSEKA
;
A
#
# COMPACT_ATOMS: atom_id res chain seq x y z
N MET A 1 3.74 -23.52 14.74
CA MET A 1 3.40 -23.95 13.36
C MET A 1 3.32 -22.70 12.51
N THR A 2 4.24 -22.48 11.57
CA THR A 2 4.14 -21.39 10.61
C THR A 2 3.18 -21.83 9.50
N GLY A 3 1.94 -21.36 9.55
CA GLY A 3 0.97 -21.57 8.48
C GLY A 3 1.48 -21.01 7.15
N LYS A 4 1.05 -21.57 6.03
CA LYS A 4 1.38 -21.01 4.71
C LYS A 4 0.71 -19.64 4.57
N LEU A 5 1.45 -18.67 4.04
CA LEU A 5 0.96 -17.33 3.76
C LEU A 5 0.74 -17.16 2.26
N GLU A 6 -0.35 -16.49 1.91
CA GLU A 6 -0.58 -15.92 0.59
C GLU A 6 -0.15 -14.46 0.61
N TYR A 7 0.41 -13.98 -0.50
CA TYR A 7 0.88 -12.61 -0.66
C TYR A 7 0.23 -11.97 -1.88
N ALA A 8 -0.05 -10.67 -1.79
CA ALA A 8 -0.52 -9.86 -2.89
C ALA A 8 0.10 -8.46 -2.84
N PHE A 9 0.09 -7.78 -3.98
CA PHE A 9 0.50 -6.37 -4.07
C PHE A 9 -0.70 -5.51 -4.46
N THR A 10 -0.82 -4.38 -3.79
CA THR A 10 -1.69 -3.29 -4.21
C THR A 10 -0.82 -2.08 -4.54
N VAL A 11 -1.13 -1.45 -5.66
CA VAL A 11 -0.38 -0.30 -6.17
C VAL A 11 -1.33 0.86 -6.33
N ARG A 12 -0.91 2.02 -5.84
CA ARG A 12 -1.61 3.29 -5.97
C ARG A 12 -0.66 4.34 -6.52
N THR A 13 -1.24 5.30 -7.23
CA THR A 13 -0.50 6.39 -7.84
C THR A 13 -1.14 7.69 -7.41
N ILE A 14 -0.31 8.62 -6.92
CA ILE A 14 -0.70 10.00 -6.62
C ILE A 14 -0.03 10.89 -7.66
N GLU A 15 -0.81 11.74 -8.31
CA GLU A 15 -0.26 12.79 -9.17
C GLU A 15 0.28 13.92 -8.29
N LEU A 16 1.54 14.31 -8.55
CA LEU A 16 2.23 15.37 -7.85
C LEU A 16 2.00 16.70 -8.56
N GLU A 17 1.63 17.72 -7.81
CA GLU A 17 1.65 19.08 -8.35
C GLU A 17 3.07 19.46 -8.77
N LYS A 18 3.21 20.33 -9.78
CA LYS A 18 4.52 20.70 -10.37
C LYS A 18 5.59 21.10 -9.34
N GLY A 19 5.20 21.80 -8.26
CA GLY A 19 6.13 22.20 -7.20
C GLY A 19 6.63 21.04 -6.31
N LEU A 20 5.87 19.95 -6.21
CA LEU A 20 6.23 18.72 -5.51
C LEU A 20 6.99 17.74 -6.41
N ALA A 21 6.71 17.76 -7.71
CA ALA A 21 7.39 16.93 -8.70
C ALA A 21 8.91 17.23 -8.80
N ASP A 22 9.37 18.38 -8.34
CA ASP A 22 10.80 18.72 -8.28
C ASP A 22 11.45 18.41 -6.90
N SER A 23 10.64 18.13 -5.87
CA SER A 23 11.13 17.84 -4.52
C SER A 23 11.76 16.44 -4.41
N ALA A 24 12.62 16.28 -3.40
CA ALA A 24 13.11 14.97 -2.99
C ALA A 24 11.96 14.11 -2.42
N GLU A 25 12.05 12.80 -2.56
CA GLU A 25 10.99 11.87 -2.15
C GLU A 25 10.63 12.01 -0.66
N SER A 26 11.61 12.13 0.22
CA SER A 26 11.38 12.33 1.66
C SER A 26 10.59 13.61 1.97
N GLU A 27 10.75 14.66 1.16
CA GLU A 27 10.02 15.91 1.30
C GLU A 27 8.59 15.78 0.75
N ILE A 28 8.39 15.00 -0.31
CA ILE A 28 7.07 14.64 -0.84
C ILE A 28 6.29 13.86 0.22
N THR A 29 6.88 12.81 0.81
CA THR A 29 6.21 11.98 1.83
C THR A 29 5.77 12.79 3.05
N LEU A 30 6.56 13.79 3.47
CA LEU A 30 6.18 14.70 4.55
C LEU A 30 4.98 15.57 4.17
N LYS A 31 4.98 16.14 2.96
CA LYS A 31 3.92 17.04 2.48
C LYS A 31 2.61 16.30 2.20
N LEU A 32 2.69 15.06 1.72
CA LEU A 32 1.52 14.21 1.43
C LEU A 32 1.10 13.35 2.63
N GLY A 33 1.62 13.62 3.84
CA GLY A 33 1.36 12.77 5.01
C GLY A 33 -0.13 12.52 5.31
N SER A 34 -0.99 13.53 5.08
CA SER A 34 -2.45 13.37 5.24
C SER A 34 -3.06 12.44 4.19
N GLU A 35 -2.64 12.54 2.93
CA GLU A 35 -3.15 11.70 1.84
C GLU A 35 -2.67 10.26 1.99
N LEU A 36 -1.41 10.08 2.43
CA LEU A 36 -0.85 8.78 2.78
C LEU A 36 -1.58 8.14 3.97
N ALA A 37 -1.95 8.92 4.98
CA ALA A 37 -2.76 8.43 6.10
C ALA A 37 -4.16 7.99 5.63
N GLN A 38 -4.82 8.78 4.78
CA GLN A 38 -6.12 8.42 4.21
C GLN A 38 -6.03 7.19 3.29
N LEU A 39 -4.94 7.06 2.54
CA LEU A 39 -4.66 5.87 1.76
C LEU A 39 -4.47 4.65 2.67
N ALA A 40 -3.73 4.77 3.76
CA ALA A 40 -3.55 3.69 4.72
C ALA A 40 -4.87 3.23 5.35
N GLU A 41 -5.77 4.16 5.66
CA GLU A 41 -7.12 3.87 6.15
C GLU A 41 -7.97 3.18 5.08
N THR A 42 -7.97 3.70 3.86
CA THR A 42 -8.68 3.11 2.72
C THR A 42 -8.18 1.70 2.41
N LEU A 43 -6.86 1.49 2.48
CA LEU A 43 -6.27 0.18 2.33
C LEU A 43 -6.69 -0.74 3.47
N SER A 44 -6.63 -0.29 4.72
CA SER A 44 -7.03 -1.11 5.87
C SER A 44 -8.48 -1.58 5.75
N ASN A 45 -9.39 -0.69 5.33
CA ASN A 45 -10.80 -1.02 5.12
C ASN A 45 -11.00 -1.91 3.90
N GLY A 46 -10.37 -1.58 2.76
CA GLY A 46 -10.49 -2.37 1.52
C GLY A 46 -9.86 -3.76 1.60
N LEU A 47 -8.88 -3.95 2.49
CA LEU A 47 -8.26 -5.24 2.75
C LEU A 47 -9.21 -6.22 3.47
N GLU A 48 -10.22 -5.74 4.19
CA GLU A 48 -11.28 -6.59 4.73
C GLU A 48 -12.20 -7.11 3.60
N ASP A 49 -12.43 -6.29 2.58
CA ASP A 49 -13.30 -6.62 1.44
C ASP A 49 -12.60 -7.42 0.31
N MET A 50 -11.26 -7.44 0.28
CA MET A 50 -10.49 -8.15 -0.75
C MET A 50 -10.49 -9.67 -0.56
N HIS A 51 -11.13 -10.40 -1.49
CA HIS A 51 -10.98 -11.84 -1.72
C HIS A 51 -11.09 -12.75 -0.47
N GLY A 52 -11.89 -12.41 0.54
CA GLY A 52 -12.05 -13.20 1.77
C GLY A 52 -11.36 -12.59 3.00
N GLY A 53 -10.90 -11.34 2.90
CA GLY A 53 -10.43 -10.54 4.02
C GLY A 53 -9.15 -11.08 4.68
N ASN A 54 -8.90 -10.62 5.92
CA ASN A 54 -7.76 -11.00 6.77
C ASN A 54 -6.37 -10.66 6.21
N TRP A 55 -6.29 -9.77 5.23
CA TRP A 55 -5.01 -9.28 4.74
C TRP A 55 -4.39 -8.31 5.74
N LYS A 56 -3.07 -8.41 5.89
CA LYS A 56 -2.25 -7.54 6.73
C LYS A 56 -1.14 -6.94 5.91
N VAL A 57 -0.86 -5.66 6.12
CA VAL A 57 0.29 -4.99 5.53
C VAL A 57 1.58 -5.61 6.08
N VAL A 58 2.48 -5.99 5.18
CA VAL A 58 3.80 -6.55 5.49
C VAL A 58 4.88 -5.50 5.26
N SER A 59 4.81 -4.83 4.11
CA SER A 59 5.72 -3.76 3.75
C SER A 59 5.05 -2.78 2.81
N HIS A 60 5.60 -1.58 2.73
CA HIS A 60 5.27 -0.61 1.71
C HIS A 60 6.56 -0.03 1.16
N ASP A 61 6.48 0.45 -0.08
CA ASP A 61 7.56 1.16 -0.74
C ASP A 61 6.97 2.32 -1.54
N THR A 62 7.74 3.39 -1.63
CA THR A 62 7.38 4.56 -2.42
C THR A 62 8.42 4.75 -3.51
N LEU A 63 7.94 5.11 -4.71
CA LEU A 63 8.79 5.36 -5.86
C LEU A 63 8.27 6.60 -6.58
N LYS A 64 9.13 7.61 -6.69
CA LYS A 64 8.86 8.76 -7.54
C LYS A 64 9.16 8.43 -9.00
N LEU A 65 8.18 8.63 -9.88
CA LEU A 65 8.30 8.55 -11.33
C LEU A 65 7.78 9.85 -11.93
N ASP A 66 8.68 10.72 -12.38
CA ASP A 66 8.37 12.05 -12.90
C ASP A 66 7.43 12.84 -11.95
N ASP A 67 6.21 13.12 -12.39
CA ASP A 67 5.15 13.84 -11.70
C ASP A 67 4.23 12.92 -10.89
N LYS A 68 4.67 11.69 -10.59
CA LYS A 68 3.87 10.70 -9.87
C LYS A 68 4.63 10.11 -8.71
N LEU A 69 3.91 9.90 -7.61
CA LEU A 69 4.35 9.03 -6.53
C LEU A 69 3.60 7.70 -6.65
N VAL A 70 4.35 6.64 -6.88
CA VAL A 70 3.84 5.27 -6.88
C VAL A 70 4.05 4.69 -5.49
N ILE A 71 2.97 4.15 -4.91
CA ILE A 71 2.97 3.53 -3.60
C ILE A 71 2.60 2.08 -3.79
N SER A 72 3.54 1.20 -3.46
CA SER A 72 3.36 -0.24 -3.52
C SER A 72 3.23 -0.79 -2.11
N VAL A 73 2.18 -1.57 -1.85
CA VAL A 73 1.97 -2.19 -0.55
C VAL A 73 1.89 -3.70 -0.72
N LEU A 74 2.82 -4.39 -0.06
CA LEU A 74 2.79 -5.84 0.08
C LEU A 74 1.87 -6.19 1.23
N VAL A 75 0.88 -7.04 0.94
CA VAL A 75 -0.04 -7.58 1.92
C VAL A 75 0.08 -9.09 1.98
N SER A 76 -0.21 -9.66 3.14
CA SER A 76 -0.24 -11.11 3.33
C SER A 76 -1.44 -11.54 4.14
N ARG A 77 -1.87 -12.77 3.95
CA ARG A 77 -2.84 -13.43 4.82
C ARG A 77 -2.49 -14.90 5.03
N PRO A 78 -2.94 -15.52 6.12
CA PRO A 78 -2.93 -16.97 6.24
C PRO A 78 -3.75 -17.60 5.11
N ILE A 79 -3.20 -18.64 4.48
CA ILE A 79 -4.01 -19.53 3.66
C ILE A 79 -4.87 -20.33 4.64
N SER A 80 -6.17 -20.07 4.66
CA SER A 80 -7.11 -20.97 5.32
C SER A 80 -7.01 -22.31 4.62
N SER A 81 -6.51 -23.31 5.34
CA SER A 81 -6.58 -24.70 4.90
C SER A 81 -8.04 -25.18 5.05
N GLU A 82 -8.89 -24.86 4.08
CA GLU A 82 -10.15 -25.58 3.86
C GLU A 82 -10.11 -26.10 2.42
N LYS A 83 -10.13 -27.41 2.13
CA LYS A 83 -10.84 -28.52 2.79
C LYS A 83 -10.00 -29.80 2.78
N ALA A 84 -10.06 -30.56 3.87
CA ALA A 84 -10.03 -32.01 3.82
C ALA A 84 -11.47 -32.51 3.60
#